data_AF-A0A1V2PLG2-F1
#
_entry.id   AF-A0A1V2PLG2-F1
#
_cell.length_a   1.000
_cell.length_b   1.000
_cell.length_c   1.000
_cell.angle_alpha   90.00
_cell.angle_beta   90.00
_cell.angle_gamma   90.00
#
_symmetry.space_group_name_H-M   'P 1'
#
loop_
_entity.id
_entity.type
_entity.pdbx_description
1 polymer ?
#
loop_
_entity_poly.entity_id
_entity_poly.type
_entity_poly.pdbx_seq_one_letter_code
_entity_poly.pdbx_strand_id
1 'polypeptide(L)'
;MAVEKLLSIGELGVRCGVATHVLRHWEDVGLLTPATRISGRRRYDESHVARVVMIRRGKAAGLSLAQLREMFDAPDGSARRAVLAEQRARLDEQIRQAQESQRLLDHALTCEAPDFTECPHFHRLVSELTG
;
A
#
# COMPACT_ATOMS: atom_id res chain seq x y z
N MET A 1 19.74 -25.20 -14.33
CA MET A 1 18.40 -24.61 -14.11
C MET A 1 18.00 -24.91 -12.68
N ALA A 2 17.99 -23.91 -11.80
CA ALA A 2 17.55 -24.10 -10.42
C ALA A 2 16.06 -24.42 -10.41
N VAL A 3 15.65 -25.47 -9.71
CA VAL A 3 14.23 -25.72 -9.43
C VAL A 3 13.76 -24.55 -8.58
N GLU A 4 12.93 -23.66 -9.14
CA GLU A 4 12.28 -22.61 -8.35
C GLU A 4 11.49 -23.27 -7.23
N LYS A 5 11.85 -22.95 -5.98
CA LYS A 5 11.24 -23.55 -4.82
C LYS A 5 9.78 -23.08 -4.71
N LEU A 6 8.86 -23.99 -5.02
CA LEU A 6 7.44 -23.75 -4.85
C LEU A 6 7.05 -23.74 -3.36
N LEU A 7 6.45 -22.63 -2.94
CA LEU A 7 5.95 -22.40 -1.58
C LEU A 7 4.53 -22.93 -1.44
N SER A 8 4.21 -23.48 -0.27
CA SER A 8 2.82 -23.62 0.19
C SER A 8 2.23 -22.25 0.57
N ILE A 9 0.90 -22.19 0.75
CA ILE A 9 0.24 -20.94 1.20
C ILE A 9 0.75 -20.49 2.58
N GLY A 10 1.12 -21.44 3.45
CA GLY A 10 1.70 -21.16 4.76
C GLY A 10 3.09 -20.52 4.64
N GLU A 11 3.96 -21.11 3.82
CA GLU A 11 5.30 -20.57 3.56
C GLU A 11 5.24 -19.19 2.88
N LEU A 12 4.35 -19.01 1.91
CA LEU A 12 4.11 -17.70 1.29
C LEU A 12 3.64 -16.67 2.34
N GLY A 13 2.70 -17.05 3.21
CA GLY A 13 2.19 -16.20 4.27
C GLY A 13 3.28 -15.76 5.25
N VAL A 14 4.10 -16.70 5.73
CA VAL A 14 5.23 -16.40 6.61
C VAL A 14 6.21 -15.47 5.91
N ARG A 15 6.58 -15.76 4.66
CA ARG A 15 7.57 -14.99 3.92
C ARG A 15 7.13 -13.55 3.65
N CYS A 16 5.85 -13.33 3.40
CA CYS A 16 5.31 -12.02 3.11
C CYS A 16 4.76 -11.27 4.34
N GLY A 17 4.69 -11.93 5.50
CA GLY A 17 4.07 -11.40 6.71
C GLY A 17 2.55 -11.22 6.55
N VAL A 18 1.89 -12.16 5.88
CA VAL A 18 0.44 -12.13 5.60
C VAL A 18 -0.21 -13.42 6.11
N ALA A 19 -1.30 -13.30 6.86
CA ALA A 19 -2.03 -14.45 7.36
C ALA A 19 -2.63 -15.27 6.20
N THR A 20 -2.63 -16.60 6.33
CA THR A 20 -3.09 -17.49 5.24
C THR A 20 -4.55 -17.26 4.84
N HIS A 21 -5.43 -16.85 5.76
CA HIS A 21 -6.83 -16.52 5.43
C HIS A 21 -6.93 -15.26 4.56
N VAL A 22 -6.02 -14.29 4.72
CA VAL A 22 -5.96 -13.10 3.86
C VAL A 22 -5.49 -13.48 2.46
N LEU A 23 -4.50 -14.38 2.35
CA LEU A 23 -4.07 -14.90 1.05
C LEU A 23 -5.21 -15.64 0.34
N ARG A 24 -5.97 -16.48 1.05
CA ARG A 24 -7.16 -17.15 0.49
C ARG A 24 -8.20 -16.14 0.02
N HIS A 25 -8.49 -15.12 0.83
CA HIS A 25 -9.39 -14.05 0.43
C HIS A 25 -8.91 -13.34 -0.86
N TRP A 26 -7.60 -13.09 -1.00
CA TRP A 26 -7.05 -12.54 -2.24
C TRP A 26 -7.18 -13.47 -3.43
N GLU A 27 -7.15 -14.79 -3.23
CA GLU A 27 -7.52 -15.73 -4.29
C GLU A 27 -8.99 -15.66 -4.66
N ASP A 28 -9.86 -15.61 -3.67
CA ASP A 28 -11.31 -15.57 -3.88
C ASP A 28 -11.75 -14.33 -4.67
N VAL A 29 -11.06 -13.19 -4.46
CA VAL A 29 -11.32 -11.94 -5.22
C VAL A 29 -10.48 -11.82 -6.50
N GLY A 30 -9.77 -12.88 -6.91
CA GLY A 30 -9.00 -12.93 -8.16
C GLY A 30 -7.70 -12.12 -8.16
N LEU A 31 -7.24 -11.64 -7.00
CA LEU A 31 -5.98 -10.91 -6.86
C LEU A 31 -4.76 -11.81 -6.78
N LEU A 32 -4.92 -13.07 -6.44
CA LEU A 32 -3.84 -14.06 -6.35
C LEU A 32 -4.33 -15.36 -6.97
N THR A 33 -3.53 -15.98 -7.82
CA THR A 33 -3.84 -17.31 -8.37
C THR A 33 -2.65 -18.19 -8.09
N PRO A 34 -2.80 -19.42 -7.55
CA PRO A 34 -1.65 -20.29 -7.34
C PRO A 34 -1.01 -20.69 -8.68
N ALA A 35 0.33 -20.72 -8.72
CA ALA A 35 1.09 -21.15 -9.90
C ALA A 35 0.69 -22.56 -10.37
N THR A 36 0.49 -23.46 -9.41
CA THR A 36 0.09 -24.84 -9.69
C THR A 36 -0.53 -25.50 -8.45
N ARG A 37 -1.01 -26.72 -8.62
CA ARG A 37 -1.40 -27.61 -7.53
C ARG A 37 -0.61 -28.90 -7.62
N ILE A 38 0.06 -29.26 -6.53
CA ILE A 38 0.78 -30.53 -6.40
C ILE A 38 0.06 -31.36 -5.34
N SER A 39 -0.47 -32.52 -5.74
CA SER A 39 -1.27 -33.41 -4.88
C SER A 39 -2.45 -32.67 -4.22
N GLY A 40 -3.18 -31.87 -5.01
CA GLY A 40 -4.33 -31.06 -4.55
C GLY A 40 -3.98 -29.80 -3.75
N ARG A 41 -2.71 -29.63 -3.35
CA ARG A 41 -2.25 -28.48 -2.55
C ARG A 41 -1.73 -27.35 -3.42
N ARG A 42 -2.14 -26.12 -3.11
CA ARG A 42 -1.71 -24.89 -3.78
C ARG A 42 -0.20 -24.68 -3.64
N ARG A 43 0.43 -24.23 -4.73
CA ARG A 43 1.84 -23.93 -4.80
C ARG A 43 2.07 -22.57 -5.48
N TYR A 44 3.03 -21.82 -4.96
CA TYR A 44 3.35 -20.46 -5.40
C TYR A 44 4.86 -20.33 -5.64
N ASP A 45 5.24 -19.57 -6.65
CA ASP A 45 6.64 -19.27 -6.97
C ASP A 45 7.05 -17.88 -6.45
N GLU A 46 8.24 -17.44 -6.83
CA GLU A 46 8.79 -16.14 -6.42
C GLU A 46 7.99 -14.94 -6.96
N SER A 47 7.34 -15.08 -8.13
CA SER A 47 6.50 -14.00 -8.67
C SER A 47 5.30 -13.71 -7.78
N HIS A 48 4.81 -14.72 -7.05
CA HIS A 48 3.73 -14.56 -6.09
C HIS A 48 4.20 -13.83 -4.83
N VAL A 49 5.46 -14.00 -4.43
CA VAL A 49 6.06 -13.23 -3.32
C VAL A 49 6.05 -11.75 -3.68
N ALA A 50 6.55 -11.39 -4.88
CA ALA A 50 6.53 -10.02 -5.37
C ALA A 50 5.10 -9.45 -5.44
N ARG A 51 4.15 -10.24 -5.95
CA ARG A 51 2.74 -9.85 -6.04
C ARG A 51 2.10 -9.60 -4.67
N VAL A 52 2.29 -10.49 -3.71
CA VAL A 52 1.76 -10.36 -2.34
C VAL A 52 2.37 -9.14 -1.64
N VAL A 53 3.68 -8.89 -1.80
CA VAL A 53 4.33 -7.69 -1.27
C VAL A 53 3.75 -6.43 -1.90
N MET A 54 3.51 -6.43 -3.21
CA MET A 54 2.91 -5.29 -3.93
C MET A 54 1.48 -5.02 -3.46
N ILE A 55 0.65 -6.05 -3.30
CA ILE A 55 -0.71 -5.91 -2.73
C ILE A 55 -0.65 -5.32 -1.33
N ARG A 56 0.24 -5.84 -0.46
CA ARG A 56 0.39 -5.35 0.91
C ARG A 56 0.82 -3.88 0.95
N ARG A 57 1.81 -3.49 0.14
CA ARG A 57 2.29 -2.10 0.07
C ARG A 57 1.24 -1.17 -0.53
N GLY A 58 0.54 -1.60 -1.58
CA GLY A 58 -0.56 -0.83 -2.17
C GLY A 58 -1.68 -0.59 -1.16
N LYS A 59 -2.09 -1.62 -0.40
CA LYS A 59 -3.08 -1.43 0.68
C LYS A 59 -2.62 -0.44 1.75
N ALA A 60 -1.35 -0.50 2.15
CA ALA A 60 -0.80 0.45 3.13
C ALA A 60 -0.74 1.89 2.58
N ALA A 61 -0.65 2.02 1.26
CA ALA A 61 -0.75 3.28 0.52
C ALA A 61 -2.21 3.72 0.22
N GLY A 62 -3.21 3.03 0.78
CA GLY A 62 -4.62 3.39 0.60
C GLY A 62 -5.27 2.87 -0.69
N LEU A 63 -4.60 2.02 -1.47
CA LEU A 63 -5.23 1.39 -2.64
C LEU A 63 -6.27 0.36 -2.21
N SER A 64 -7.43 0.40 -2.86
CA SER A 64 -8.43 -0.65 -2.77
C SER A 64 -7.97 -1.94 -3.48
N LEU A 65 -8.57 -3.07 -3.11
CA LEU A 65 -8.34 -4.33 -3.81
C LEU A 65 -8.76 -4.27 -5.29
N ALA A 66 -9.79 -3.47 -5.62
CA ALA A 66 -10.25 -3.25 -6.99
C ALA A 66 -9.18 -2.55 -7.84
N GLN A 67 -8.60 -1.45 -7.33
CA GLN A 67 -7.52 -0.72 -8.03
C GLN A 67 -6.26 -1.58 -8.20
N LEU A 68 -5.92 -2.39 -7.19
CA LEU A 68 -4.81 -3.34 -7.31
C LEU A 68 -5.08 -4.38 -8.40
N ARG A 69 -6.33 -4.84 -8.54
CA ARG A 69 -6.72 -5.78 -9.59
C ARG A 69 -6.62 -5.14 -10.97
N GLU A 70 -7.15 -3.93 -11.15
CA GLU A 70 -7.03 -3.16 -12.39
C GLU A 70 -5.57 -2.97 -12.81
N MET A 71 -4.68 -2.68 -11.85
CA MET A 71 -3.24 -2.58 -12.12
C MET A 71 -2.64 -3.90 -12.63
N PHE A 72 -3.02 -5.03 -12.02
CA PHE A 72 -2.50 -6.35 -12.41
C PHE A 72 -3.08 -6.85 -13.73
N ASP A 73 -4.37 -6.60 -13.96
CA ASP A 73 -5.13 -7.03 -15.12
C ASP A 73 -5.00 -6.06 -16.31
N ALA A 74 -4.26 -4.96 -16.13
CA ALA A 74 -4.01 -3.98 -17.17
C ALA A 74 -3.50 -4.66 -18.46
N PRO A 75 -4.11 -4.35 -19.63
CA PRO A 75 -3.91 -5.10 -20.87
C PRO A 75 -2.48 -5.00 -21.41
N ASP A 76 -1.78 -3.92 -21.08
CA ASP A 76 -0.41 -3.68 -21.48
C ASP A 76 0.35 -2.84 -20.44
N GLY A 77 1.65 -2.66 -20.68
CA GLY A 77 2.52 -1.89 -19.79
C GLY A 77 2.19 -0.39 -19.73
N SER A 78 1.56 0.19 -20.76
CA SER A 78 1.15 1.59 -20.75
C SER A 78 -0.06 1.82 -19.84
N ALA A 79 -1.09 0.97 -19.95
CA ALA A 79 -2.24 0.99 -19.07
C ALA A 79 -1.84 0.75 -17.61
N ARG A 80 -0.92 -0.20 -17.36
CA ARG A 80 -0.38 -0.44 -16.02
C ARG A 80 0.34 0.77 -15.45
N ARG A 81 1.16 1.45 -16.26
CA ARG A 81 1.86 2.68 -15.85
C ARG A 81 0.90 3.82 -15.57
N ALA A 82 -0.19 3.95 -16.32
CA ALA A 82 -1.21 4.97 -16.07
C ALA A 82 -1.86 4.78 -14.69
N VAL A 83 -2.27 3.55 -14.36
CA VAL A 83 -2.81 3.23 -13.02
C VAL A 83 -1.78 3.55 -11.93
N LEU A 84 -0.52 3.12 -12.10
CA LEU A 84 0.55 3.42 -11.13
C LEU A 84 0.81 4.93 -10.96
N ALA A 85 0.76 5.69 -12.05
CA ALA A 85 0.96 7.14 -12.02
C ALA A 85 -0.17 7.86 -11.26
N GLU A 86 -1.43 7.47 -11.50
CA GLU A 86 -2.58 8.01 -10.76
C GLU A 86 -2.48 7.69 -9.26
N GLN A 87 -2.10 6.47 -8.91
CA GLN A 87 -1.92 6.08 -7.51
C GLN A 87 -0.74 6.80 -6.85
N ARG A 88 0.35 7.03 -7.60
CA ARG A 88 1.48 7.84 -7.13
C ARG A 88 1.04 9.28 -6.85
N ALA A 89 0.26 9.90 -7.73
CA ALA A 89 -0.24 11.25 -7.52
C ALA A 89 -1.14 11.35 -6.28
N ARG A 90 -2.00 10.34 -6.03
CA ARG A 90 -2.80 10.26 -4.81
C ARG A 90 -1.94 10.12 -3.55
N LEU A 91 -0.90 9.30 -3.61
CA LEU A 91 0.05 9.14 -2.50
C LEU A 91 0.81 10.44 -2.21
N ASP A 92 1.28 11.13 -3.24
CA ASP A 92 1.98 12.40 -3.09
C ASP A 92 1.07 13.44 -2.39
N GLU A 93 -0.21 13.46 -2.73
CA GLU A 93 -1.20 14.33 -2.07
C GLU A 93 -1.42 13.96 -0.58
N GLN A 94 -1.54 12.67 -0.26
CA GLN A 94 -1.64 12.23 1.14
C GLN A 94 -0.38 12.57 1.95
N ILE A 95 0.80 12.41 1.35
CA ILE A 95 2.08 12.78 1.98
C ILE A 95 2.12 14.28 2.25
N ARG A 96 1.70 15.10 1.28
CA ARG A 96 1.62 16.56 1.44
C ARG A 96 0.73 16.95 2.63
N GLN A 97 -0.49 16.41 2.69
CA GLN A 97 -1.43 16.66 3.79
C GLN A 97 -0.90 16.18 5.15
N ALA A 98 -0.22 15.02 5.18
CA ALA A 98 0.39 14.50 6.40
C ALA A 98 1.55 15.38 6.88
N GLN A 99 2.39 15.88 5.96
CA GLN A 99 3.49 16.80 6.28
C GLN A 99 2.97 18.15 6.79
N GLU A 100 1.89 18.66 6.23
CA GLU A 100 1.21 19.87 6.69
C GLU A 100 0.67 19.70 8.12
N SER A 101 0.00 18.57 8.37
CA SER A 101 -0.46 18.22 9.72
C SER A 101 0.71 18.08 10.69
N GLN A 102 1.82 17.48 10.26
CA GLN A 102 3.02 17.35 11.07
C GLN A 102 3.60 18.72 11.45
N ARG A 103 3.65 19.69 10.52
CA ARG A 103 4.12 21.06 10.83
C ARG A 103 3.28 21.74 11.91
N LEU A 104 1.97 21.54 11.92
CA LEU A 104 1.10 22.05 12.98
C LEU A 104 1.44 21.42 14.33
N LEU A 105 1.59 20.09 14.37
CA LEU A 105 1.94 19.35 15.59
C LEU A 105 3.32 19.75 16.11
N ASP A 106 4.32 19.84 15.22
CA ASP A 106 5.68 20.24 15.55
C ASP A 106 5.71 21.66 16.15
N HIS A 107 4.90 22.57 15.60
CA HIS A 107 4.77 23.91 16.19
C HIS A 107 4.07 23.86 17.55
N ALA A 108 2.95 23.16 17.68
CA ALA A 108 2.22 23.06 18.94
C ALA A 108 3.08 22.47 20.08
N LEU A 109 4.00 21.55 19.76
CA LEU A 109 4.91 20.93 20.73
C LEU A 109 6.11 21.81 21.12
N THR A 110 6.54 22.73 20.24
CA THR A 110 7.73 23.57 20.46
C THR A 110 7.43 25.04 20.72
N CYS A 111 6.16 25.43 20.67
CA CYS A 111 5.74 26.80 20.91
C CYS A 111 5.97 27.20 22.36
N GLU A 112 6.64 28.34 22.55
CA GLU A 112 6.88 28.92 23.88
C GLU A 112 5.72 29.82 24.37
N ALA A 113 4.67 29.98 23.55
CA ALA A 113 3.48 30.72 23.95
C ALA A 113 2.76 29.99 25.12
N PRO A 114 2.16 30.73 26.07
CA PRO A 114 1.38 30.12 27.16
C PRO A 114 0.24 29.23 26.65
N ASP A 115 -0.35 29.62 25.52
CA ASP A 115 -1.28 28.82 24.72
C ASP A 115 -0.87 28.92 23.25
N PHE A 116 -0.51 27.79 22.64
CA PHE A 116 -0.13 27.75 21.23
C PHE A 116 -1.29 28.10 20.30
N THR A 117 -2.54 27.94 20.74
CA THR A 117 -3.73 28.26 19.93
C THR A 117 -3.94 29.76 19.77
N GLU A 118 -3.36 30.58 20.65
CA GLU A 118 -3.33 32.04 20.54
C GLU A 118 -2.07 32.55 19.82
N CYS A 119 -1.17 31.65 19.42
CA CYS A 119 0.08 32.02 18.77
C CYS A 119 -0.18 32.56 17.35
N PRO A 120 0.31 33.77 17.00
CA PRO A 120 0.18 34.31 15.64
C PRO A 120 0.83 33.45 14.56
N HIS A 121 1.84 32.64 14.90
CA HIS A 121 2.45 31.69 13.97
C HIS A 121 1.53 30.50 13.72
N PHE A 122 0.93 29.93 14.77
CA PHE A 122 -0.06 28.87 14.64
C PHE A 122 -1.25 29.29 13.78
N HIS A 123 -1.81 30.49 14.00
CA HIS A 123 -2.91 31.00 13.18
C HIS A 123 -2.54 31.16 11.69
N ARG A 124 -1.29 31.56 11.37
CA ARG A 124 -0.81 31.60 9.98
C ARG A 124 -0.75 30.22 9.36
N LEU A 125 -0.16 29.24 10.05
CA LEU A 125 -0.10 27.86 9.57
C LEU A 125 -1.49 27.27 9.32
N VAL A 126 -2.47 27.55 10.20
CA VAL A 126 -3.85 27.10 10.00
C VAL A 126 -4.48 27.81 8.80
N SER A 127 -4.24 29.11 8.63
CA SER A 127 -4.82 29.88 7.51
C SER A 127 -4.34 29.36 6.16
N GLU A 128 -3.06 28.99 6.03
CA GLU A 128 -2.46 28.38 4.84
C GLU A 128 -3.09 27.04 4.44
N LEU A 129 -3.73 26.33 5.38
CA LEU A 129 -4.37 25.03 5.14
C LEU A 129 -5.87 25.15 4.84
N THR A 130 -6.44 26.33 5.07
CA THR A 130 -7.88 26.60 4.86
C THR A 130 -8.17 27.43 3.62
N GLY A 131 -7.14 27.97 2.95
CA GLY A 131 -7.24 28.72 1.70
C GLY A 131 -6.86 27.90 0.48
#